data_AF-A0A1H2QEI4-F1
#
_entry.id   AF-A0A1H2QEI4-F1
#
_cell.length_a   1.000
_cell.length_b   1.000
_cell.length_c   1.000
_cell.angle_alpha   90.00
_cell.angle_beta   90.00
_cell.angle_gamma   90.00
#
_symmetry.space_group_name_H-M   'P 1'
#
loop_
_entity.id
_entity.type
_entity.pdbx_description
1 polymer ?
#
loop_
_entity_poly.entity_id
_entity_poly.type
_entity_poly.pdbx_seq_one_letter_code
_entity_poly.pdbx_strand_id
1 'polypeptide(L)'
;MIVVTSVEAQSRFGELIDRAQREPIEITRRGRPVAYVVSEHDLRELGDVRRRREDAVRWYASYRRATAASPEAAALTDEDIDRLVHELR
;
A
#
# COMPACT_ATOMS: atom_id res chain seq x y z
N MET A 1 13.54 -6.78 -16.58
CA MET A 1 13.85 -7.74 -15.51
C MET A 1 14.61 -8.89 -16.14
N ILE A 2 15.81 -9.16 -15.63
CA ILE A 2 16.65 -10.27 -16.10
C ILE A 2 16.66 -11.40 -15.08
N VAL A 3 16.95 -12.62 -15.55
CA VAL A 3 17.06 -13.82 -14.72
C VAL A 3 18.49 -14.31 -14.75
N VAL A 4 19.08 -14.53 -13.58
CA VAL A 4 20.44 -15.07 -13.43
C VAL A 4 20.43 -16.27 -12.49
N THR A 5 21.39 -17.16 -12.63
CA THR A 5 21.59 -18.25 -11.67
C THR A 5 22.32 -17.74 -10.43
N SER A 6 22.21 -18.48 -9.33
CA SER A 6 22.95 -18.19 -8.10
C SER A 6 24.47 -18.21 -8.30
N VAL A 7 24.95 -19.02 -9.24
CA VAL A 7 26.39 -19.09 -9.58
C VAL A 7 26.82 -17.82 -10.32
N GLU A 8 26.07 -17.37 -11.32
CA GLU A 8 26.36 -16.11 -12.03
C GLU A 8 26.29 -14.90 -11.09
N ALA A 9 25.29 -14.87 -10.21
CA ALA A 9 25.15 -13.85 -9.19
C ALA A 9 26.37 -13.77 -8.26
N GLN A 10 26.89 -14.93 -7.83
CA GLN A 10 28.08 -15.00 -6.99
C GLN A 10 29.35 -14.59 -7.74
N SER A 11 29.52 -15.06 -8.98
CA SER A 11 30.73 -14.78 -9.78
C SER A 11 30.81 -13.33 -10.27
N ARG A 12 29.67 -12.64 -10.40
CA ARG A 12 29.58 -11.28 -10.95
C ARG A 12 28.81 -10.33 -10.04
N PHE A 13 29.05 -10.41 -8.75
CA PHE A 13 28.28 -9.67 -7.75
C PHE A 13 28.27 -8.15 -7.99
N GLY A 14 29.42 -7.54 -8.30
CA GLY A 14 29.48 -6.09 -8.56
C GLY A 14 28.60 -5.66 -9.75
N GLU A 15 28.71 -6.38 -10.86
CA GLU A 15 27.90 -6.13 -12.07
C GLU A 15 26.40 -6.38 -11.82
N LEU A 16 26.06 -7.36 -10.97
CA LEU A 16 24.70 -7.63 -10.53
C LEU A 16 24.12 -6.45 -9.75
N ILE A 17 24.89 -5.87 -8.81
CA ILE A 17 24.46 -4.68 -8.05
C ILE A 17 24.27 -3.48 -8.98
N ASP A 18 25.20 -3.23 -9.90
CA ASP A 18 25.10 -2.12 -10.85
C ASP A 18 23.88 -2.24 -11.76
N ARG A 19 23.56 -3.46 -12.22
CA ARG A 19 22.36 -3.72 -13.01
C ARG A 19 21.08 -3.59 -12.19
N ALA A 20 21.09 -4.05 -10.93
CA ALA A 20 19.94 -3.97 -10.04
C ALA A 20 19.52 -2.52 -9.73
N GLN A 21 20.40 -1.53 -9.91
CA GLN A 21 20.04 -0.11 -9.83
C GLN A 21 19.17 0.37 -11.00
N ARG A 22 19.19 -0.33 -12.14
CA ARG A 22 18.45 0.06 -13.35
C ARG A 22 17.19 -0.78 -13.55
N GLU A 23 17.26 -2.07 -13.21
CA GLU A 23 16.13 -2.97 -13.30
C GLU A 23 16.22 -4.11 -12.28
N PRO A 24 15.08 -4.62 -11.77
CA PRO A 24 15.05 -5.81 -10.94
C PRO A 24 15.70 -7.03 -11.59
N ILE A 25 16.36 -7.84 -10.77
CA ILE A 25 17.02 -9.09 -11.17
C ILE A 25 16.44 -10.24 -10.36
N GLU A 26 15.98 -11.28 -11.05
CA GLU A 26 15.59 -12.54 -10.44
C GLU A 26 16.81 -13.48 -10.34
N ILE A 27 17.06 -14.01 -9.14
CA ILE A 27 18.09 -15.02 -8.91
C ILE A 27 17.41 -16.38 -8.80
N THR A 28 17.87 -17.34 -9.60
CA THR A 28 17.40 -18.72 -9.59
C THR A 28 18.45 -19.69 -9.03
N ARG A 29 17.99 -20.76 -8.39
CA ARG A 29 18.83 -21.90 -8.00
C ARG A 29 18.17 -23.17 -8.53
N ARG A 30 18.90 -23.95 -9.34
CA ARG A 30 18.37 -25.16 -10.00
C ARG A 30 17.06 -24.89 -10.76
N GLY A 31 17.01 -23.76 -11.48
CA GLY A 31 15.85 -23.34 -12.27
C GLY A 31 14.65 -22.83 -11.48
N ARG A 32 14.76 -22.64 -10.16
CA ARG A 32 13.69 -22.09 -9.32
C ARG A 32 14.07 -20.70 -8.80
N PRO A 33 13.17 -19.70 -8.85
CA PRO A 33 13.41 -18.39 -8.24
C PRO A 33 13.68 -18.55 -6.74
N VAL A 34 14.74 -17.90 -6.23
CA VAL A 34 15.10 -17.93 -4.80
C VAL A 34 15.24 -16.55 -4.19
N ALA A 35 15.52 -15.52 -4.98
CA ALA A 35 15.63 -14.14 -4.52
C ALA A 35 15.38 -13.16 -5.67
N TYR A 36 15.05 -11.92 -5.31
CA TYR A 36 15.08 -10.77 -6.20
C TYR A 36 16.03 -9.73 -5.64
N VAL A 37 16.78 -9.07 -6.51
CA VAL A 37 17.60 -7.92 -6.16
C VAL A 37 17.01 -6.71 -6.89
N VAL A 38 16.72 -5.67 -6.12
CA VAL A 38 16.09 -4.43 -6.58
C VAL A 38 16.87 -3.24 -6.06
N SER A 39 16.69 -2.08 -6.67
CA SER A 39 17.25 -0.84 -6.15
C SER A 39 16.64 -0.50 -4.79
N GLU A 40 17.37 0.27 -3.98
CA GLU A 40 16.86 0.75 -2.71
C GLU A 40 15.60 1.62 -2.90
N HIS A 41 15.61 2.46 -3.94
CA HIS A 41 14.51 3.34 -4.29
C HIS A 41 13.22 2.54 -4.51
N ASP A 42 13.26 1.51 -5.34
CA ASP A 42 12.09 0.69 -5.66
C ASP A 42 11.57 -0.05 -4.42
N LEU A 43 12.48 -0.54 -3.58
CA LEU A 43 12.10 -1.19 -2.33
C LEU A 43 11.39 -0.22 -1.37
N ARG A 44 11.87 1.04 -1.29
CA ARG A 44 11.25 2.09 -0.47
C ARG A 44 9.86 2.46 -0.99
N GLU A 45 9.69 2.60 -2.31
CA GLU A 45 8.39 2.89 -2.91
C GLU A 45 7.36 1.79 -2.61
N LEU A 46 7.75 0.51 -2.71
CA LEU A 46 6.88 -0.61 -2.34
C LEU A 46 6.47 -0.55 -0.86
N GLY A 47 7.40 -0.20 0.03
CA GLY A 47 7.12 0.02 1.45
C GLY A 47 6.16 1.18 1.71
N ASP A 48 6.31 2.28 0.96
CA ASP A 48 5.46 3.46 1.10
C ASP A 48 4.02 3.20 0.67
N VAL A 49 3.80 2.43 -0.40
CA VAL A 49 2.43 2.06 -0.82
C VAL A 49 1.70 1.35 0.31
N ARG A 50 2.38 0.43 1.00
CA ARG A 50 1.79 -0.29 2.14
C ARG A 50 1.48 0.65 3.29
N ARG A 51 2.41 1.55 3.66
CA ARG A 51 2.19 2.55 4.71
C ARG A 51 0.99 3.45 4.40
N ARG A 52 0.92 4.01 3.19
CA ARG A 52 -0.18 4.88 2.75
C ARG A 52 -1.54 4.17 2.83
N ARG A 53 -1.60 2.88 2.48
CA ARG A 53 -2.83 2.10 2.62
C ARG A 53 -3.25 1.93 4.08
N GLU A 54 -2.30 1.63 4.96
CA GLU A 54 -2.58 1.49 6.40
C GLU A 54 -3.03 2.83 7.01
N ASP A 55 -2.40 3.93 6.63
CA ASP A 55 -2.80 5.29 7.03
C ASP A 55 -4.21 5.64 6.57
N ALA A 56 -4.53 5.36 5.29
CA ALA A 56 -5.87 5.60 4.74
C ALA A 56 -6.96 4.80 5.47
N VAL A 57 -6.70 3.53 5.80
CA VAL A 57 -7.63 2.71 6.58
C VAL A 57 -7.83 3.27 7.99
N ARG A 58 -6.73 3.65 8.67
CA ARG A 58 -6.81 4.25 10.02
C ARG A 58 -7.59 5.56 10.01
N TRP A 59 -7.32 6.42 9.03
CA TRP A 59 -8.01 7.69 8.84
C TRP A 59 -9.50 7.49 8.57
N TYR A 60 -9.86 6.54 7.70
CA TYR A 60 -11.28 6.27 7.42
C TYR A 60 -12.01 5.75 8.66
N ALA A 61 -11.37 4.89 9.46
CA ALA A 61 -11.93 4.36 10.70
C ALA A 61 -12.08 5.44 11.80
N SER A 62 -11.18 6.43 11.86
CA SER A 62 -11.34 7.56 12.78
C SER A 62 -12.44 8.51 12.33
N TYR A 63 -12.48 8.85 11.03
CA TYR A 63 -13.53 9.67 10.44
C TYR A 63 -14.92 9.07 10.71
N ARG A 64 -15.12 7.78 10.40
CA ARG A 64 -16.38 7.06 10.65
C ARG A 64 -16.83 7.10 12.11
N ARG A 65 -15.90 7.10 13.07
CA ARG A 65 -16.22 7.22 14.50
C ARG A 65 -16.59 8.64 14.88
N ALA A 66 -15.86 9.63 14.37
CA ALA A 66 -16.11 11.04 14.66
C ALA A 66 -17.41 11.56 14.03
N THR A 67 -17.80 11.03 12.87
CA THR A 67 -19.03 11.41 12.17
C THR A 67 -20.16 10.41 12.33
N ALA A 68 -20.04 9.46 13.26
CA ALA A 68 -21.15 8.58 13.59
C ALA A 68 -22.30 9.44 14.11
N ALA A 69 -23.48 9.30 13.51
CA ALA A 69 -24.67 9.99 13.99
C ALA A 69 -24.89 9.63 15.47
N SER A 70 -25.26 10.63 16.28
CA SER A 70 -25.78 10.34 17.63
C SER A 70 -26.90 9.32 17.51
N PRO A 71 -27.08 8.40 18.48
CA PRO A 71 -28.25 7.53 18.52
C PRO A 71 -29.57 8.26 18.30
N GLU A 72 -29.69 9.51 18.79
CA GLU A 72 -30.87 10.35 18.57
C GLU A 72 -31.01 10.78 17.10
N ALA A 73 -29.91 11.17 16.46
CA ALA A 73 -29.90 11.55 15.05
C ALA A 73 -30.16 10.34 14.11
N ALA A 74 -29.71 9.15 14.51
CA ALA A 74 -29.96 7.91 13.77
C ALA A 74 -31.42 7.42 13.88
N ALA A 75 -32.18 7.91 14.87
CA ALA A 75 -33.58 7.56 15.10
C ALA A 75 -34.57 8.52 14.41
N LEU A 76 -34.09 9.62 13.83
CA LEU A 76 -34.93 10.59 13.12
C LEU A 76 -35.52 9.96 11.85
N THR A 77 -36.81 10.18 11.63
CA THR A 77 -37.47 9.84 10.38
C THR A 77 -37.28 10.94 9.34
N ASP A 78 -37.52 10.64 8.07
CA ASP A 78 -37.46 11.64 6.99
C ASP A 78 -38.43 12.81 7.27
N GLU A 79 -39.59 12.53 7.88
CA GLU A 79 -40.57 13.55 8.27
C GLU A 79 -40.08 14.43 9.44
N ASP A 80 -39.29 13.88 10.37
CA ASP A 80 -38.64 14.68 11.42
C ASP A 80 -37.53 15.57 10.86
N ILE A 81 -36.77 15.07 9.88
CA ILE A 81 -35.72 15.82 9.19
C ILE A 81 -36.32 16.99 8.41
N ASP A 82 -37.37 16.74 7.62
CA ASP A 82 -38.03 17.77 6.82
C ASP A 82 -38.60 18.89 7.71
N ARG A 83 -39.18 18.53 8.85
CA ARG A 83 -39.68 19.48 9.85
C ARG A 83 -38.56 20.37 10.41
N LEU A 84 -37.44 19.75 10.85
CA LEU A 84 -36.29 20.48 11.37
C LEU A 84 -35.67 21.44 10.34
N VAL A 85 -35.61 21.04 9.07
CA VAL A 85 -35.11 21.89 7.97
C VAL A 85 -36.05 23.08 7.72
N HIS A 86 -37.37 22.89 7.83
CA HIS A 86 -38.34 23.97 7.69
C HIS A 86 -38.29 24.96 8.87
N GLU A 87 -38.03 24.49 10.09
CA GLU A 87 -37.91 25.35 11.29
C GLU A 87 -36.64 26.22 11.30
N LEU A 88 -35.61 25.85 10.54
CA LEU A 88 -34.34 26.59 10.44
C LEU A 88 -34.34 27.68 9.35
N ARG A 89 -35.42 27.78 8.55
CA ARG A 89 -35.59 28.78 7.49
C ARG A 89 -36.42 29.97 7.97
#